data_AF-A0A2T3B3Z5-F1
#
_entry.id   AF-A0A2T3B3Z5-F1
#
_cell.length_a   1.000
_cell.length_b   1.000
_cell.length_c   1.000
_cell.angle_alpha   90.00
_cell.angle_beta   90.00
_cell.angle_gamma   90.00
#
_symmetry.space_group_name_H-M   'P 1'
#
loop_
_entity.id
_entity.type
_entity.pdbx_description
1 polymer ?
#
loop_
_entity_poly.entity_id
_entity_poly.type
_entity_poly.pdbx_seq_one_letter_code
_entity_poly.pdbx_strand_id
1 'polypeptide(L)'
;MKFLPLRDFDDVTSALNFHTPDCKVIGGCDLYTTKAAGSDKKLYRNIENSLESQYESLLRLSASVSPPQGSSGPSPLNLSRSSPFGPLSQISSRRTFAYLIATLNASHPDYDFSHILRPADFRRERSLKAIQRLCGPHWGSLNPTIQCPGPDF
;
A
#
# COMPACT_ATOMS: atom_id res chain seq x y z
N MET A 1 -4.21 -8.51 -11.45
CA MET A 1 -3.45 -7.39 -12.07
C MET A 1 -2.55 -7.90 -13.19
N LYS A 2 -2.28 -7.10 -14.23
CA LYS A 2 -1.37 -7.50 -15.34
C LYS A 2 -0.13 -6.61 -15.39
N PHE A 3 1.05 -7.24 -15.42
CA PHE A 3 2.36 -6.59 -15.59
C PHE A 3 2.50 -5.97 -16.98
N LEU A 4 3.15 -4.82 -17.05
CA LEU A 4 3.47 -4.09 -18.28
C LEU A 4 5.00 -3.95 -18.40
N PRO A 5 5.65 -4.67 -19.32
CA PRO A 5 7.08 -4.51 -19.55
C PRO A 5 7.35 -3.15 -20.21
N LEU A 6 8.16 -2.32 -19.56
CA LEU A 6 8.64 -1.05 -20.08
C LEU A 6 10.16 -1.03 -20.02
N ARG A 7 10.80 -0.76 -21.15
CA ARG A 7 12.26 -0.79 -21.27
C ARG A 7 12.96 0.24 -20.39
N ASP A 8 12.35 1.41 -20.20
CA ASP A 8 12.90 2.46 -19.35
C ASP A 8 13.02 2.01 -17.87
N PHE A 9 12.24 1.00 -17.46
CA PHE A 9 12.32 0.44 -16.11
C PHE A 9 13.47 -0.55 -15.94
N ASP A 10 14.05 -1.06 -17.04
CA ASP A 10 15.22 -1.93 -16.99
C ASP A 10 16.45 -1.14 -16.51
N ASP A 11 16.63 0.09 -17.01
CA ASP A 11 17.71 0.99 -16.58
C ASP A 11 17.56 1.37 -15.10
N VAL A 12 16.34 1.70 -14.69
CA VAL A 12 16.03 1.99 -13.28
C VAL A 12 16.28 0.76 -12.41
N THR A 13 15.79 -0.41 -12.83
CA THR A 13 15.99 -1.65 -12.09
C THR A 13 17.47 -2.00 -12.00
N SER A 14 18.24 -1.86 -13.07
CA SER A 14 19.70 -2.07 -13.04
C SER A 14 20.38 -1.12 -12.06
N ALA A 15 20.03 0.17 -12.10
CA ALA A 15 20.52 1.17 -11.16
C ALA A 15 20.16 0.82 -9.70
N LEU A 16 18.98 0.21 -9.49
CA LEU A 16 18.48 -0.26 -8.19
C LEU A 16 19.17 -1.53 -7.65
N ASN A 17 20.02 -2.19 -8.43
CA ASN A 17 20.67 -3.44 -8.04
C ASN A 17 22.20 -3.29 -8.07
N PHE A 18 22.81 -3.12 -6.90
CA PHE A 18 24.26 -2.92 -6.80
C PHE A 18 24.84 -3.54 -5.53
N HIS A 19 26.17 -3.63 -5.49
CA HIS A 19 26.91 -4.22 -4.39
C HIS A 19 27.83 -3.17 -3.77
N THR A 20 27.85 -3.14 -2.46
CA THR A 20 28.86 -2.44 -1.65
C THR A 20 29.68 -3.50 -0.91
N PRO A 21 30.85 -3.16 -0.35
CA PRO A 21 31.65 -4.09 0.44
C PRO A 21 30.87 -4.73 1.61
N ASP A 22 29.92 -3.99 2.18
CA ASP A 22 29.20 -4.40 3.39
C ASP A 22 27.85 -5.06 3.10
N CYS A 23 27.21 -4.76 1.96
CA CYS A 23 25.90 -5.30 1.63
C CYS A 23 25.60 -5.32 0.12
N LYS A 24 24.67 -6.20 -0.25
CA LYS A 24 24.05 -6.25 -1.57
C LYS A 24 22.67 -5.62 -1.50
N VAL A 25 22.42 -4.62 -2.34
CA VAL A 25 21.12 -3.98 -2.49
C VAL A 25 20.42 -4.58 -3.70
N ILE A 26 19.18 -5.05 -3.49
CA ILE A 26 18.31 -5.58 -4.54
C ILE A 26 17.03 -4.75 -4.54
N GLY A 27 16.69 -4.20 -5.69
CA GLY A 27 15.50 -3.37 -5.87
C GLY A 27 14.94 -3.51 -7.28
N GLY A 28 13.82 -2.84 -7.55
CA GLY A 28 13.20 -2.87 -8.86
C GLY A 28 12.05 -1.88 -8.95
N CYS A 29 11.64 -1.59 -10.19
CA CYS A 29 10.47 -0.79 -10.46
C CYS A 29 9.61 -1.53 -11.48
N ASP A 30 8.36 -1.82 -11.11
CA ASP A 30 7.43 -2.57 -11.95
C ASP A 30 6.15 -1.76 -12.19
N LEU A 31 5.57 -1.93 -13.38
CA LEU A 31 4.29 -1.32 -13.74
C LEU A 31 3.19 -2.39 -13.88
N TYR A 32 2.05 -2.14 -13.23
CA TYR A 32 0.88 -3.00 -13.32
C TYR A 32 -0.37 -2.20 -13.72
N THR A 33 -1.21 -2.82 -14.55
CA THR A 33 -2.56 -2.32 -14.83
C THR A 33 -3.48 -2.53 -13.64
N THR A 34 -4.45 -1.62 -13.43
CA THR A 34 -5.43 -1.67 -12.33
C THR A 34 -6.78 -2.28 -12.71
N LYS A 35 -6.89 -2.85 -13.92
CA LYS A 35 -8.13 -3.48 -14.39
C LYS A 35 -8.31 -4.84 -13.71
N ALA A 36 -9.36 -4.96 -12.90
CA ALA A 36 -9.71 -6.23 -12.27
C ALA A 36 -10.19 -7.24 -13.33
N ALA A 37 -9.52 -8.39 -13.41
CA ALA A 37 -9.91 -9.50 -14.29
C ALA A 37 -9.88 -10.83 -13.53
N GLY A 38 -10.77 -11.76 -13.90
CA GLY A 38 -10.78 -13.12 -13.36
C GLY A 38 -10.77 -13.19 -11.82
N SER A 39 -9.71 -13.79 -11.26
CA SER A 39 -9.49 -13.97 -9.82
C SER A 39 -9.47 -12.66 -9.02
N ASP A 40 -9.06 -11.54 -9.62
CA ASP A 40 -9.07 -10.22 -8.97
C ASP A 40 -10.49 -9.84 -8.51
N LYS A 41 -11.53 -10.23 -9.27
CA LYS A 41 -12.93 -9.95 -8.89
C LYS A 41 -13.32 -10.69 -7.61
N LYS A 42 -12.85 -11.92 -7.45
CA LYS A 42 -13.10 -12.73 -6.25
C LYS A 42 -12.37 -12.13 -5.05
N LEU A 43 -11.11 -11.74 -5.25
CA LEU A 43 -10.32 -11.02 -4.25
C LEU A 43 -11.05 -9.77 -3.75
N TYR A 44 -11.60 -8.95 -4.66
CA TYR A 44 -12.25 -7.71 -4.26
C TYR A 44 -13.49 -7.96 -3.42
N ARG A 45 -14.30 -8.95 -3.81
CA ARG A 45 -15.48 -9.36 -3.02
C ARG A 45 -15.07 -9.88 -1.64
N ASN A 46 -14.00 -10.67 -1.57
CA ASN A 46 -13.50 -11.19 -0.29
C ASN A 46 -13.03 -10.06 0.64
N ILE A 47 -12.26 -9.10 0.12
CA ILE A 47 -11.80 -7.94 0.88
C ILE A 47 -12.99 -7.10 1.35
N GLU A 48 -13.94 -6.82 0.47
CA GLU A 48 -15.14 -6.05 0.82
C GLU A 48 -15.96 -6.72 1.92
N ASN A 49 -16.22 -8.02 1.80
CA ASN A 49 -16.93 -8.80 2.80
C ASN A 49 -16.18 -8.82 4.14
N SER A 50 -14.86 -9.04 4.11
CA SER A 50 -14.04 -9.09 5.32
C SER A 50 -14.05 -7.77 6.08
N LEU A 51 -13.93 -6.64 5.38
CA LEU A 51 -14.00 -5.32 5.99
C LEU A 51 -15.37 -5.03 6.59
N GLU A 52 -16.45 -5.45 5.92
CA GLU A 52 -17.81 -5.24 6.43
C GLU A 52 -18.10 -6.14 7.64
N SER A 53 -17.72 -7.41 7.61
CA SER A 53 -17.89 -8.32 8.75
C SER A 53 -17.11 -7.87 9.99
N GLN A 54 -15.90 -7.34 9.81
CA GLN A 54 -15.12 -6.74 10.91
C GLN A 54 -15.85 -5.53 11.51
N TYR A 55 -16.46 -4.69 10.66
CA TYR A 55 -17.24 -3.55 11.10
C TYR A 55 -18.51 -3.97 11.85
N GLU A 56 -19.28 -4.92 11.33
CA GLU A 56 -20.47 -5.45 11.99
C GLU A 56 -20.13 -6.08 13.35
N SER A 57 -19.02 -6.81 13.43
CA SER A 57 -18.54 -7.41 14.68
C SER A 57 -18.21 -6.34 15.72
N LEU A 58 -17.53 -5.27 15.29
CA LEU A 58 -17.22 -4.14 16.15
C LEU A 58 -18.49 -3.38 16.59
N LEU A 59 -19.44 -3.20 15.67
CA LEU A 59 -20.72 -2.55 15.98
C LEU A 59 -21.50 -3.36 17.02
N ARG A 60 -21.58 -4.67 16.84
CA ARG A 60 -22.23 -5.60 17.78
C ARG A 60 -21.55 -5.59 19.15
N LEU A 61 -20.22 -5.59 19.19
CA LEU A 61 -19.46 -5.47 20.43
C LEU A 61 -19.73 -4.13 21.11
N SER A 62 -19.70 -3.03 20.36
CA SER A 62 -19.99 -1.69 20.91
C SER A 62 -21.40 -1.60 21.51
N ALA A 63 -22.37 -2.29 20.93
CA ALA A 63 -23.73 -2.37 21.45
C ALA A 63 -23.85 -3.23 22.73
N SER A 64 -22.87 -4.11 23.01
CA SER A 64 -22.87 -4.99 24.18
C SER A 64 -22.06 -4.46 25.37
N VAL A 65 -21.25 -3.40 25.22
CA VAL A 65 -20.38 -2.83 26.28
C VAL A 65 -20.75 -1.40 26.76
N SER A 66 -22.02 -1.14 27.09
CA SER A 66 -22.50 -0.06 28.02
C SER A 66 -23.10 1.26 27.45
N PRO A 67 -23.93 2.00 28.25
CA PRO A 67 -25.03 2.93 27.86
C PRO A 67 -24.63 4.32 27.30
N PRO A 68 -25.59 5.18 26.88
CA PRO A 68 -25.33 6.42 26.15
C PRO A 68 -24.82 7.49 27.11
N GLN A 69 -23.51 7.73 27.13
CA GLN A 69 -22.92 8.90 27.77
C GLN A 69 -22.20 9.69 26.68
N GLY A 70 -22.66 10.93 26.50
CA GLY A 70 -22.30 11.81 25.39
C GLY A 70 -20.79 11.92 25.19
N SER A 71 -20.35 11.74 23.95
CA SER A 71 -19.00 12.07 23.53
C SER A 71 -19.06 12.92 22.27
N SER A 72 -18.73 14.20 22.43
CA SER A 72 -18.50 15.19 21.37
C SER A 72 -17.17 14.95 20.64
N GLY A 73 -16.84 13.68 20.38
CA GLY A 73 -15.64 13.22 19.68
C GLY A 73 -16.01 12.23 18.57
N PRO A 74 -15.09 11.93 17.63
CA PRO A 74 -15.35 10.92 16.61
C PRO A 74 -15.66 9.59 17.31
N SER A 75 -16.83 9.02 17.02
CA SER A 75 -17.24 7.74 17.58
C SER A 75 -16.15 6.68 17.32
N PRO A 76 -15.89 5.75 18.26
CA PRO A 76 -14.86 4.71 18.08
C PRO A 76 -15.07 3.90 16.80
N LEU A 77 -16.33 3.75 16.38
CA LEU A 77 -16.73 3.16 15.09
C LEU A 77 -16.21 3.92 13.86
N ASN A 78 -16.13 5.25 13.93
CA ASN A 78 -15.60 6.09 12.86
C ASN A 78 -14.07 5.94 12.74
N LEU A 79 -13.38 5.79 13.88
CA LEU A 79 -11.93 5.58 13.90
C LEU A 79 -11.54 4.24 13.27
N SER A 80 -12.34 3.19 13.51
CA SER A 80 -12.15 1.87 12.89
C SER A 80 -12.39 1.84 11.39
N ARG A 81 -13.07 2.85 10.82
CA ARG A 81 -13.20 3.01 9.37
C ARG A 81 -12.12 3.91 8.79
N SER A 82 -11.32 4.59 9.60
CA SER A 82 -10.22 5.42 9.10
C SER A 82 -9.11 4.53 8.53
N SER A 83 -8.61 4.89 7.35
CA SER A 83 -7.48 4.22 6.73
C SER A 83 -6.59 5.21 5.99
N PRO A 84 -5.34 4.84 5.67
CA PRO A 84 -4.42 5.69 4.91
C PRO A 84 -4.98 6.15 3.55
N PHE A 85 -5.91 5.39 2.98
CA PHE A 85 -6.55 5.67 1.69
C PHE A 85 -7.94 6.32 1.82
N GLY A 86 -8.38 6.65 3.03
CA GLY A 86 -9.66 7.29 3.32
C GLY A 86 -10.62 6.38 4.11
N PRO A 87 -11.84 6.84 4.43
CA PRO A 87 -12.79 6.02 5.16
C PRO A 87 -13.16 4.74 4.38
N LEU A 88 -13.10 3.58 5.02
CA LEU A 88 -13.45 2.28 4.44
C LEU A 88 -14.96 2.11 4.19
N SER A 89 -15.78 3.11 4.54
CA SER A 89 -17.16 3.24 4.04
C SER A 89 -17.22 3.59 2.57
N GLN A 90 -16.18 4.25 2.05
CA GLN A 90 -16.14 4.63 0.66
C GLN A 90 -15.64 3.47 -0.20
N ILE A 91 -16.40 3.17 -1.24
CA ILE A 91 -16.06 2.15 -2.24
C ILE A 91 -14.70 2.45 -2.88
N SER A 92 -14.37 3.73 -3.10
CA SER A 92 -13.06 4.17 -3.61
C SER A 92 -11.90 3.72 -2.71
N SER A 93 -11.99 3.97 -1.39
CA SER A 93 -10.98 3.55 -0.41
C SER A 93 -10.81 2.03 -0.40
N ARG A 94 -11.92 1.27 -0.40
CA ARG A 94 -11.88 -0.20 -0.45
C ARG A 94 -11.25 -0.71 -1.74
N ARG A 95 -11.55 -0.07 -2.87
CA ARG A 95 -10.92 -0.38 -4.16
C ARG A 95 -9.43 -0.09 -4.15
N THR A 96 -8.99 1.04 -3.59
CA THR A 96 -7.56 1.34 -3.45
C THR A 96 -6.83 0.26 -2.66
N PHE A 97 -7.40 -0.18 -1.53
CA PHE A 97 -6.84 -1.29 -0.77
C PHE A 97 -6.74 -2.57 -1.59
N ALA A 98 -7.84 -2.95 -2.25
CA ALA A 98 -7.88 -4.15 -3.07
C ALA A 98 -6.90 -4.09 -4.24
N TYR A 99 -6.68 -2.91 -4.83
CA TYR A 99 -5.66 -2.70 -5.85
C TYR A 99 -4.25 -2.94 -5.31
N LEU A 100 -3.94 -2.48 -4.10
CA LEU A 100 -2.64 -2.71 -3.49
C LEU A 100 -2.39 -4.20 -3.22
N ILE A 101 -3.36 -4.89 -2.62
CA ILE A 101 -3.26 -6.34 -2.39
C ILE A 101 -3.12 -7.10 -3.70
N ALA A 102 -3.91 -6.77 -4.72
CA ALA A 102 -3.86 -7.45 -6.00
C ALA A 102 -2.52 -7.23 -6.74
N THR A 103 -1.92 -6.04 -6.61
CA THR A 103 -0.58 -5.76 -7.13
C THR A 103 0.47 -6.58 -6.38
N LEU A 104 0.39 -6.67 -5.05
CA LEU A 104 1.31 -7.49 -4.24
C LEU A 104 1.20 -8.97 -4.61
N ASN A 105 0.00 -9.54 -4.68
CA ASN A 105 -0.22 -10.93 -5.10
C ASN A 105 0.27 -11.18 -6.54
N ALA A 106 0.17 -10.20 -7.43
CA ALA A 106 0.68 -10.33 -8.80
C ALA A 106 2.21 -10.26 -8.88
N SER A 107 2.85 -9.48 -8.00
CA SER A 107 4.31 -9.39 -7.90
C SER A 107 4.95 -10.60 -7.20
N HIS A 108 4.22 -11.26 -6.30
CA HIS A 108 4.67 -12.44 -5.57
C HIS A 108 3.60 -13.55 -5.68
N PRO A 109 3.56 -14.29 -6.81
CA PRO A 109 2.49 -15.25 -7.09
C PRO A 109 2.42 -16.42 -6.10
N ASP A 110 3.52 -16.70 -5.40
CA ASP A 110 3.60 -17.75 -4.38
C ASP A 110 3.06 -17.31 -3.00
N TYR A 111 2.68 -16.05 -2.86
CA TYR A 111 2.18 -15.48 -1.60
C TYR A 111 0.76 -14.93 -1.76
N ASP A 112 -0.07 -15.13 -0.73
CA ASP A 112 -1.40 -14.52 -0.64
C ASP A 112 -1.45 -13.49 0.50
N PHE A 113 -1.45 -12.20 0.13
CA PHE A 113 -1.49 -11.10 1.08
C PHE A 113 -2.91 -10.74 1.54
N SER A 114 -3.95 -11.36 0.97
CA SER A 114 -5.35 -10.97 1.17
C SER A 114 -5.83 -11.02 2.62
N HIS A 115 -5.26 -11.93 3.41
CA HIS A 115 -5.63 -12.15 4.81
C HIS A 115 -4.54 -11.74 5.80
N ILE A 116 -3.34 -11.42 5.30
CA ILE A 116 -2.17 -11.07 6.13
C ILE A 116 -2.12 -9.57 6.37
N LEU A 117 -2.34 -8.78 5.31
CA LEU A 117 -2.21 -7.33 5.37
C LEU A 117 -3.55 -6.68 5.72
N ARG A 118 -3.51 -5.72 6.62
CA ARG A 118 -4.64 -4.88 7.02
C ARG A 118 -4.47 -3.48 6.43
N PRO A 119 -5.56 -2.71 6.29
CA PRO A 119 -5.49 -1.31 5.89
C PRO A 119 -4.49 -0.46 6.69
N ALA A 120 -4.34 -0.73 7.98
CA ALA A 120 -3.45 -0.01 8.89
C ALA A 120 -1.96 -0.29 8.66
N ASP A 121 -1.60 -1.37 7.96
CA ASP A 121 -0.22 -1.72 7.67
C ASP A 121 0.34 -0.91 6.48
N PHE A 122 -0.52 -0.10 5.84
CA PHE A 122 -0.13 0.82 4.78
C PHE A 122 0.08 2.23 5.32
N ARG A 123 0.89 3.02 4.62
CA ARG A 123 1.02 4.45 4.86
C ARG A 123 0.87 5.20 3.55
N ARG A 124 0.02 6.22 3.54
CA ARG A 124 -0.14 7.10 2.38
C ARG A 124 0.90 8.21 2.46
N GLU A 125 1.79 8.22 1.49
CA GLU A 125 2.75 9.30 1.33
C GLU A 125 2.18 10.38 0.40
N ARG A 126 2.24 11.65 0.82
CA ARG A 126 1.63 12.78 0.08
C ARG A 126 2.64 13.63 -0.67
N SER A 127 3.93 13.47 -0.36
CA SER A 127 4.98 14.29 -0.94
C SER A 127 6.03 13.40 -1.57
N LEU A 128 6.24 13.56 -2.89
CA LEU A 128 7.37 12.95 -3.58
C LEU A 128 8.69 13.38 -2.93
N LYS A 129 8.80 14.63 -2.48
CA LYS A 129 9.98 15.12 -1.74
C LYS A 129 10.19 14.39 -0.42
N ALA A 130 9.15 13.88 0.23
CA ALA A 130 9.29 13.08 1.45
C ALA A 130 9.79 11.66 1.12
N ILE A 131 9.28 11.04 0.05
CA ILE A 131 9.80 9.75 -0.46
C ILE A 131 11.28 9.89 -0.84
N GLN A 132 11.61 10.92 -1.62
CA GLN A 132 12.99 11.20 -2.02
C GLN A 132 13.91 11.44 -0.82
N ARG A 133 13.43 12.08 0.25
CA ARG A 133 14.22 12.24 1.48
C ARG A 133 14.35 10.95 2.29
N LEU A 134 13.36 10.08 2.25
CA LEU A 134 13.43 8.78 2.92
C LEU A 134 14.43 7.85 2.21
N CYS A 135 14.41 7.83 0.87
CA CYS A 135 15.28 6.98 0.08
C CYS A 135 16.66 7.61 -0.21
N GLY A 136 16.72 8.92 -0.42
CA GLY A 136 17.86 9.66 -0.97
C GLY A 136 19.17 9.55 -0.18
N PRO A 137 19.19 9.66 1.16
CA PRO A 137 20.43 9.54 1.94
C PRO A 137 21.02 8.13 1.86
N HIS A 138 20.17 7.10 1.92
CA HIS A 138 20.61 5.71 1.76
C HIS A 138 21.10 5.47 0.34
N TRP A 139 20.37 5.98 -0.65
CA TRP A 139 20.67 5.73 -2.05
C TRP A 139 21.93 6.45 -2.55
N GLY A 140 22.07 7.74 -2.24
CA GLY A 140 23.25 8.53 -2.62
C GLY A 140 24.52 8.12 -1.87
N SER A 141 24.41 7.59 -0.65
CA SER A 141 25.55 7.03 0.09
C SER A 141 25.97 5.66 -0.44
N LEU A 142 25.04 4.87 -0.97
CA LEU A 142 25.28 3.48 -1.36
C LEU A 142 25.58 3.33 -2.86
N ASN A 143 25.08 4.24 -3.71
CA ASN A 143 25.37 4.27 -5.14
C ASN A 143 25.68 5.70 -5.63
N PRO A 144 26.97 6.09 -5.69
CA PRO A 144 27.38 7.44 -6.10
C PRO A 144 27.08 7.76 -7.57
N THR A 145 26.77 6.75 -8.39
CA THR A 145 26.37 6.92 -9.80
C THR A 145 24.97 7.50 -9.94
N ILE A 146 24.15 7.44 -8.89
CA ILE A 146 22.78 7.95 -8.85
C ILE A 146 22.81 9.30 -8.14
N GLN A 147 23.70 10.17 -8.61
CA GLN A 147 23.69 11.56 -8.23
C GLN A 147 22.57 12.21 -9.04
N CYS A 148 21.49 12.60 -8.36
CA CYS A 148 20.51 13.50 -8.96
C CYS A 148 21.28 14.70 -9.52
N PRO A 149 21.05 15.10 -10.78
CA PRO A 149 21.65 16.34 -11.27
C PRO A 149 21.25 17.44 -10.29
N GLY A 150 22.26 18.17 -9.81
CA GLY A 150 22.03 19.33 -8.97
C GLY A 150 21.10 20.30 -9.67
N PRO A 151 20.48 21.25 -8.94
CA PRO A 151 19.77 22.32 -9.59
C PRO A 151 20.80 23.14 -10.38
N ASP A 152 20.95 22.84 -11.67
CA ASP A 152 21.66 23.70 -12.60
C ASP A 152 20.78 24.92 -12.86
N PHE A 153 21.14 26.01 -12.17
CA PHE A 153 20.68 27.41 -12.26
C PHE A 153 19.25 27.75 -11.80
#